data_AF-A0AA35SIK7-F1
#
_entry.id   AF-A0AA35SIK7-F1
#
_cell.length_a   1.000
_cell.length_b   1.000
_cell.length_c   1.000
_cell.angle_alpha   90.00
_cell.angle_beta   90.00
_cell.angle_gamma   90.00
#
_symmetry.space_group_name_H-M   'P 1'
#
loop_
_entity.id
_entity.type
_entity.pdbx_description
1 polymer ?
#
loop_
_entity_poly.entity_id
_entity_poly.type
_entity_poly.pdbx_seq_one_letter_code
_entity_poly.pdbx_strand_id
1 'polypeptide(L)'
;MGDLDTRVAERNSEENQQWMCMITTLSLTHSDGYVLFGDDNAIPVPDHLHNWYDFWDADLGQPTQEKAVQYQDVAELFIREYEKGWVVYNRSGAMRTVTFDEPVIGVNSGKRNSRHEIPDFDGEIFRKTDKD
;
A
#
# COMPACT_ATOMS: atom_id res chain seq x y z
N MET A 1 31.90 -2.02 -6.15
CA MET A 1 30.89 -3.07 -5.88
C MET A 1 30.25 -2.96 -4.49
N GLY A 2 30.57 -1.94 -3.67
CA GLY A 2 29.95 -1.73 -2.34
C GLY A 2 28.86 -0.65 -2.31
N ASP A 3 28.16 -0.43 -3.42
CA ASP A 3 27.15 0.63 -3.56
C ASP A 3 25.76 0.02 -3.83
N LEU A 4 25.66 -0.95 -4.76
CA LEU A 4 24.38 -1.59 -5.10
C LEU A 4 23.67 -2.24 -3.90
N ASP A 5 24.36 -3.12 -3.16
CA ASP A 5 23.75 -3.85 -2.04
C ASP A 5 23.32 -2.90 -0.91
N THR A 6 24.11 -1.86 -0.66
CA THR A 6 23.77 -0.82 0.33
C THR A 6 22.53 -0.05 -0.09
N ARG A 7 22.38 0.30 -1.38
CA ARG A 7 21.18 0.99 -1.89
C ARG A 7 19.96 0.10 -1.94
N VAL A 8 20.11 -1.17 -2.28
CA VAL A 8 19.02 -2.15 -2.18
C VAL A 8 18.57 -2.30 -0.72
N ALA A 9 19.52 -2.38 0.22
CA ALA A 9 19.22 -2.46 1.64
C ALA A 9 18.56 -1.17 2.17
N GLU A 10 19.03 0.00 1.74
CA GLU A 10 18.41 1.30 2.05
C GLU A 10 16.96 1.33 1.58
N ARG A 11 16.67 0.98 0.32
CA ARG A 11 15.31 0.92 -0.23
C ARG A 11 14.42 -0.14 0.44
N ASN A 12 15.02 -1.16 1.03
CA ASN A 12 14.33 -2.19 1.80
C ASN A 12 14.28 -1.89 3.31
N SER A 13 14.72 -0.70 3.75
CA SER A 13 14.54 -0.28 5.15
C SER A 13 13.05 -0.23 5.52
N GLU A 14 12.75 -0.41 6.80
CA GLU A 14 11.36 -0.34 7.30
C GLU A 14 10.70 1.01 6.97
N GLU A 15 11.45 2.10 7.10
CA GLU A 15 10.98 3.46 6.77
C GLU A 15 10.63 3.58 5.28
N ASN A 16 11.50 3.11 4.38
CA ASN A 16 11.20 3.17 2.95
C ASN A 16 10.04 2.25 2.58
N GLN A 17 9.93 1.06 3.16
CA GLN A 17 8.78 0.19 2.95
C GLN A 17 7.47 0.85 3.42
N GLN A 18 7.47 1.55 4.56
CA GLN A 18 6.32 2.32 5.02
C GLN A 18 5.96 3.45 4.05
N TRP A 19 6.95 4.19 3.53
CA TRP A 19 6.68 5.25 2.55
C TRP A 19 6.14 4.69 1.24
N MET A 20 6.71 3.59 0.77
CA MET A 20 6.19 2.88 -0.41
C MET A 20 4.76 2.41 -0.16
N CYS A 21 4.46 1.93 1.05
CA CYS A 21 3.12 1.57 1.49
C CYS A 21 2.12 2.70 1.38
N MET A 22 2.45 3.79 2.04
CA MET A 22 1.67 5.02 2.03
C MET A 22 1.45 5.56 0.62
N ILE A 23 2.49 5.67 -0.20
CA ILE A 23 2.41 6.28 -1.55
C ILE A 23 1.56 5.42 -2.49
N THR A 24 1.74 4.09 -2.44
CA THR A 24 1.01 3.17 -3.31
C THR A 24 -0.47 3.17 -2.97
N THR A 25 -0.80 3.10 -1.68
CA THR A 25 -2.20 3.14 -1.23
C THR A 25 -2.85 4.50 -1.45
N LEU A 26 -2.12 5.61 -1.31
CA LEU A 26 -2.56 6.94 -1.73
C LEU A 26 -2.94 6.94 -3.21
N SER A 27 -2.06 6.43 -4.09
CA SER A 27 -2.33 6.37 -5.53
C SER A 27 -3.58 5.55 -5.84
N LEU A 28 -3.68 4.35 -5.28
CA LEU A 28 -4.80 3.44 -5.55
C LEU A 28 -6.13 3.96 -5.00
N THR A 29 -6.12 4.73 -3.92
CA THR A 29 -7.34 5.35 -3.38
C THR A 29 -7.73 6.63 -4.13
N HIS A 30 -6.78 7.37 -4.71
CA HIS A 30 -7.01 8.69 -5.30
C HIS A 30 -6.91 8.76 -6.83
N SER A 31 -6.49 7.69 -7.50
CA SER A 31 -6.19 7.67 -8.93
C SER A 31 -6.46 6.29 -9.55
N ASP A 32 -6.56 6.23 -10.88
CA ASP A 32 -6.54 4.97 -11.65
C ASP A 32 -5.16 4.75 -12.30
N GLY A 33 -4.19 5.61 -11.96
CA GLY A 33 -2.82 5.51 -12.42
C GLY A 33 -1.94 4.69 -11.49
N TYR A 34 -0.64 4.78 -11.74
CA TYR A 34 0.40 4.13 -10.94
C TYR A 34 1.39 5.17 -10.43
N VAL A 35 2.11 4.82 -9.36
CA VAL A 35 3.28 5.58 -8.90
C VAL A 35 4.54 4.79 -9.17
N LEU A 36 5.55 5.46 -9.71
CA LEU A 36 6.90 4.96 -9.82
C LEU A 36 7.77 5.72 -8.82
N PHE A 37 8.43 5.00 -7.92
CA PHE A 37 9.44 5.56 -7.03
C PHE A 37 10.82 5.31 -7.63
N GLY A 38 11.48 6.38 -8.04
CA GLY A 38 12.82 6.34 -8.64
C GLY A 38 13.92 6.46 -7.60
N ASP A 39 15.15 6.10 -7.98
CA ASP A 39 16.32 6.46 -7.19
C ASP A 39 16.66 7.95 -7.33
N ASP A 40 17.63 8.42 -6.55
CA ASP A 40 18.06 9.83 -6.55
C ASP A 40 18.88 10.22 -7.80
N ASN A 41 19.04 9.31 -8.78
CA ASN A 41 19.86 9.42 -9.99
C ASN A 41 21.29 9.96 -9.71
N ALA A 42 21.84 9.74 -8.51
CA ALA A 42 23.12 10.33 -8.12
C ALA A 42 24.36 9.65 -8.74
N ILE A 43 24.19 8.58 -9.53
CA ILE A 43 25.28 7.73 -10.04
C ILE A 43 25.22 7.62 -11.57
N PRO A 44 26.37 7.74 -12.28
CA PRO A 44 26.45 7.39 -13.69
C PRO A 44 26.43 5.86 -13.89
N VAL A 45 25.32 5.35 -14.43
CA VAL A 45 25.09 4.06 -15.12
C VAL A 45 25.57 2.76 -14.42
N PRO A 46 24.70 1.77 -14.15
CA PRO A 46 23.28 1.71 -14.52
C PRO A 46 22.43 2.61 -13.63
N ASP A 47 21.92 3.63 -14.29
CA ASP A 47 21.03 4.71 -13.87
C ASP A 47 19.62 4.11 -13.93
N HIS A 48 18.79 4.30 -12.90
CA HIS A 48 17.42 3.76 -12.74
C HIS A 48 17.27 2.38 -12.07
N LEU A 49 17.71 2.24 -10.81
CA LEU A 49 17.39 1.05 -10.00
C LEU A 49 16.02 1.17 -9.33
N HIS A 50 15.20 0.13 -9.48
CA HIS A 50 13.90 0.00 -8.81
C HIS A 50 13.81 -1.34 -8.07
N ASN A 51 13.32 -1.31 -6.83
CA ASN A 51 12.96 -2.53 -6.11
C ASN A 51 11.52 -2.90 -6.45
N TRP A 52 11.28 -4.17 -6.78
CA TRP A 52 9.95 -4.74 -6.73
C TRP A 52 9.67 -5.19 -5.31
N TYR A 53 8.53 -4.80 -4.75
CA TYR A 53 8.13 -5.24 -3.41
C TYR A 53 6.97 -6.21 -3.53
N ASP A 54 7.14 -7.43 -2.99
CA ASP A 54 6.17 -8.51 -3.14
C ASP A 54 4.79 -8.18 -2.55
N PHE A 55 4.74 -7.31 -1.54
CA PHE A 55 3.48 -6.85 -0.96
C PHE A 55 2.63 -5.98 -1.90
N TRP A 56 3.15 -5.62 -3.09
CA TRP A 56 2.39 -4.99 -4.18
C TRP A 56 1.94 -5.94 -5.27
N ASP A 57 2.33 -7.21 -5.21
CA ASP A 57 1.87 -8.22 -6.16
C ASP A 57 0.45 -8.68 -5.77
N ALA A 58 -0.50 -7.74 -5.85
CA ALA A 58 -1.88 -7.86 -5.42
C ALA A 58 -2.83 -7.71 -6.62
N ASP A 59 -3.42 -8.83 -7.08
CA ASP A 59 -4.47 -8.78 -8.10
C ASP A 59 -5.79 -8.32 -7.48
N LEU A 60 -6.06 -7.01 -7.59
CA LEU A 60 -7.27 -6.37 -7.11
C LEU A 60 -8.42 -6.40 -8.13
N GLY A 61 -8.14 -6.67 -9.41
CA GLY A 61 -9.10 -6.45 -10.50
C GLY A 61 -9.38 -4.97 -10.75
N GLN A 62 -10.57 -4.65 -11.26
CA GLN A 62 -10.98 -3.27 -11.54
C GLN A 62 -11.50 -2.56 -10.27
N PRO A 63 -11.34 -1.22 -10.17
CA PRO A 63 -11.97 -0.46 -9.09
C PRO A 63 -13.50 -0.46 -9.24
N THR A 64 -14.21 -0.69 -8.14
CA THR A 64 -15.68 -0.67 -8.08
C THR A 64 -16.22 0.52 -7.28
N GLN A 65 -15.36 1.20 -6.53
CA GLN A 65 -15.67 2.40 -5.77
C GLN A 65 -15.01 3.65 -6.37
N GLU A 66 -15.68 4.79 -6.19
CA GLU A 66 -15.14 6.11 -6.50
C GLU A 66 -13.83 6.40 -5.76
N LYS A 67 -13.04 7.34 -6.29
CA LYS A 67 -11.79 7.79 -5.69
C LYS A 67 -12.04 8.63 -4.44
N ALA A 68 -11.04 8.66 -3.56
CA ALA A 68 -10.99 9.53 -2.38
C ALA A 68 -12.21 9.41 -1.45
N VAL A 69 -12.82 8.22 -1.36
CA VAL A 69 -13.90 7.97 -0.40
C VAL A 69 -13.32 7.85 1.01
N GLN A 70 -13.82 8.68 1.92
CA GLN A 70 -13.44 8.63 3.33
C GLN A 70 -14.08 7.42 4.02
N TYR A 71 -13.30 6.72 4.83
CA TYR A 71 -13.81 5.63 5.65
C TYR A 71 -14.41 6.18 6.95
N GLN A 72 -15.70 5.90 7.19
CA GLN A 72 -16.43 6.32 8.40
C GLN A 72 -16.36 7.83 8.70
N ASP A 73 -16.34 8.65 7.64
CA ASP A 73 -16.24 10.12 7.73
C ASP A 73 -15.00 10.60 8.53
N VAL A 74 -13.96 9.76 8.64
CA VAL A 74 -12.70 10.12 9.28
C VAL A 74 -11.84 10.90 8.28
N ALA A 75 -11.48 12.13 8.63
CA ALA A 75 -10.58 12.94 7.83
C ALA A 75 -9.25 12.21 7.58
N GLU A 76 -8.79 12.24 6.33
CA GLU A 76 -7.51 11.67 5.89
C GLU A 76 -7.36 10.15 6.11
N LEU A 77 -8.49 9.45 6.27
CA LEU A 77 -8.56 7.98 6.20
C LEU A 77 -9.45 7.60 5.01
N PHE A 78 -8.85 6.95 4.02
CA PHE A 78 -9.52 6.64 2.76
C PHE A 78 -9.57 5.14 2.51
N ILE A 79 -10.66 4.71 1.88
CA ILE A 79 -10.82 3.34 1.39
C ILE A 79 -11.25 3.38 -0.07
N ARG A 80 -10.80 2.41 -0.85
CA ARG A 80 -11.33 2.16 -2.18
C ARG A 80 -11.54 0.67 -2.40
N GLU A 81 -12.75 0.28 -2.76
CA GLU A 81 -13.09 -1.08 -3.16
C GLU A 81 -12.71 -1.35 -4.63
N TYR A 82 -12.22 -2.56 -4.83
CA TYR A 82 -11.92 -3.21 -6.08
C TYR A 82 -12.66 -4.56 -6.16
N GLU A 83 -12.75 -5.14 -7.35
CA GLU A 83 -13.41 -6.43 -7.57
C GLU A 83 -12.97 -7.51 -6.58
N LYS A 84 -11.66 -7.64 -6.34
CA LYS A 84 -11.04 -8.70 -5.53
C LYS A 84 -10.55 -8.23 -4.15
N GLY A 85 -10.84 -6.99 -3.76
CA GLY A 85 -10.26 -6.47 -2.52
C GLY A 85 -10.56 -5.01 -2.24
N TRP A 86 -9.80 -4.45 -1.29
CA TRP A 86 -9.86 -3.06 -0.89
C TRP A 86 -8.45 -2.51 -0.72
N VAL A 87 -8.31 -1.21 -0.85
CA VAL A 87 -7.09 -0.49 -0.49
C VAL A 87 -7.43 0.55 0.55
N VAL A 88 -6.64 0.63 1.61
CA VAL A 88 -6.77 1.64 2.67
C VAL A 88 -5.53 2.50 2.72
N TYR A 89 -5.74 3.80 2.80
CA TYR A 89 -4.70 4.80 3.01
C TYR A 89 -5.02 5.61 4.27
N ASN A 90 -4.06 5.68 5.20
CA ASN A 90 -4.22 6.40 6.47
C ASN A 90 -3.15 7.47 6.63
N ARG A 91 -3.60 8.73 6.67
CA ARG A 91 -2.82 9.89 7.10
C ARG A 91 -3.59 10.74 8.10
N SER A 92 -4.44 10.10 8.90
CA SER A 92 -5.34 10.78 9.84
C SER A 92 -4.66 11.30 11.12
N GLY A 93 -3.34 11.20 11.24
CA GLY A 93 -2.56 11.61 12.42
C GLY A 93 -2.60 10.59 13.57
N ALA A 94 -3.22 9.43 13.36
CA ALA A 94 -3.31 8.36 14.36
C ALA A 94 -3.52 6.98 13.71
N MET A 95 -3.21 5.92 14.46
CA MET A 95 -3.59 4.56 14.07
C MET A 95 -5.11 4.44 14.00
N ARG A 96 -5.60 3.82 12.93
CA ARG A 96 -7.04 3.62 12.69
C ARG A 96 -7.38 2.16 12.54
N THR A 97 -8.62 1.84 12.87
CA THR A 97 -9.17 0.51 12.69
C THR A 97 -10.08 0.51 11.48
N VAL A 98 -9.86 -0.44 10.56
CA VAL A 98 -10.78 -0.75 9.47
C VAL A 98 -11.41 -2.12 9.72
N THR A 99 -12.73 -2.16 9.55
CA THR A 99 -13.55 -3.37 9.73
C THR A 99 -14.23 -3.73 8.41
N PHE A 100 -14.22 -5.02 8.10
CA PHE A 100 -14.89 -5.66 6.97
C PHE A 100 -15.95 -6.64 7.48
N ASP A 101 -16.98 -6.89 6.68
CA ASP A 101 -18.06 -7.81 7.05
C ASP A 101 -17.58 -9.26 7.16
N GLU A 102 -16.61 -9.64 6.34
CA GLU A 102 -15.98 -10.96 6.31
C GLU A 102 -14.47 -10.85 6.53
N PRO A 103 -13.78 -11.91 6.99
CA PRO A 103 -12.33 -11.91 7.07
C PRO A 103 -11.68 -11.64 5.71
N VAL A 104 -10.73 -10.70 5.69
CA VAL A 104 -9.89 -10.38 4.53
C VAL A 104 -8.42 -10.57 4.88
N ILE A 105 -7.56 -10.74 3.87
CA ILE A 105 -6.11 -10.91 4.06
C ILE A 105 -5.42 -9.58 3.75
N GLY A 106 -4.73 -9.00 4.72
CA GLY A 106 -3.79 -7.91 4.49
C GLY A 106 -2.57 -8.44 3.72
N VAL A 107 -2.26 -7.83 2.57
CA VAL A 107 -1.21 -8.31 1.67
C VAL A 107 0.17 -8.10 2.29
N ASN A 108 0.42 -6.94 2.90
CA ASN A 108 1.70 -6.68 3.56
C ASN A 108 1.80 -7.40 4.91
N SER A 109 0.74 -7.32 5.73
CA SER A 109 0.75 -7.94 7.07
C SER A 109 0.59 -9.47 7.08
N GLY A 110 0.06 -10.07 6.01
CA GLY A 110 -0.29 -11.49 5.90
C GLY A 110 -1.43 -11.93 6.84
N LYS A 111 -2.08 -11.00 7.54
CA LYS A 111 -3.09 -11.31 8.57
C LYS A 111 -4.46 -11.52 7.92
N ARG A 112 -5.13 -12.63 8.26
CA ARG A 112 -6.54 -12.89 7.93
C ARG A 112 -7.44 -12.52 9.11
N ASN A 113 -8.15 -11.41 9.03
CA ASN A 113 -9.09 -10.94 10.07
C ASN A 113 -10.19 -10.09 9.43
N SER A 114 -11.28 -9.84 10.16
CA SER A 114 -12.29 -8.84 9.79
C SER A 114 -11.94 -7.44 10.29
N ARG A 115 -11.08 -7.32 11.32
CA ARG A 115 -10.63 -6.06 11.92
C ARG A 115 -9.12 -5.92 11.74
N HIS A 116 -8.69 -4.78 11.18
CA HIS A 116 -7.28 -4.47 10.93
C HIS A 116 -6.90 -3.09 11.47
N GLU A 117 -5.68 -2.97 11.97
CA GLU A 117 -5.12 -1.71 12.46
C GLU A 117 -4.13 -1.19 11.42
N ILE A 118 -4.36 0.04 10.98
CA ILE A 118 -3.51 0.73 10.00
C ILE A 118 -2.81 1.87 10.75
N PRO A 119 -1.47 1.83 10.87
CA PRO A 119 -0.70 2.94 11.44
C PRO A 119 -1.00 4.27 10.73
N ASP A 120 -0.71 5.38 11.39
CA ASP A 120 -0.66 6.66 10.68
C ASP A 120 0.50 6.65 9.68
N PHE A 121 0.38 7.44 8.62
CA PHE A 121 1.38 7.57 7.57
C PHE A 121 1.70 6.21 6.90
N ASP A 122 0.65 5.42 6.65
CA ASP A 122 0.75 4.06 6.13
C ASP A 122 -0.52 3.68 5.35
N GLY A 123 -0.57 2.45 4.86
CA GLY A 123 -1.74 1.85 4.23
C GLY A 123 -1.70 0.34 4.27
N GLU A 124 -2.67 -0.30 3.62
CA GLU A 124 -2.69 -1.75 3.43
C GLU A 124 -3.56 -2.07 2.21
N ILE A 125 -3.20 -3.15 1.51
CA ILE A 125 -4.06 -3.77 0.51
C ILE A 125 -4.71 -4.99 1.14
N PHE A 126 -6.01 -5.13 0.97
CA PHE A 126 -6.78 -6.26 1.46
C PHE A 126 -7.32 -7.09 0.32
N ARG A 127 -7.05 -8.39 0.30
CA ARG A 127 -7.68 -9.33 -0.63
C ARG A 127 -8.91 -9.97 0.01
N LYS A 128 -9.98 -10.09 -0.77
CA LYS A 128 -11.13 -10.94 -0.45
C LYS A 128 -10.63 -12.37 -0.24
N THR A 129 -11.13 -13.06 0.77
CA THR A 129 -10.90 -14.50 0.89
C THR A 129 -11.89 -15.21 -0.03
N ASP A 130 -11.43 -16.24 -0.74
CA ASP A 130 -12.35 -17.11 -1.46
C ASP A 130 -13.38 -17.69 -0.48
N LYS A 131 -14.62 -17.84 -0.95
CA LYS A 131 -15.62 -18.61 -0.20
C LYS A 131 -15.19 -20.07 -0.30
N ASP A 132 -14.89 -20.67 0.84
CA ASP A 132 -14.69 -22.12 0.96
C ASP A 132 -15.91 -22.90 0.43
#